data_AF-A0A1V5T3X4-F1
#
_entry.id   AF-A0A1V5T3X4-F1
#
_cell.length_a   1.000
_cell.length_b   1.000
_cell.length_c   1.000
_cell.angle_alpha   90.00
_cell.angle_beta   90.00
_cell.angle_gamma   90.00
#
_symmetry.space_group_name_H-M   'P 1'
#
loop_
_entity.id
_entity.type
_entity.pdbx_description
1 polymer ?
#
loop_
_entity_poly.entity_id
_entity_poly.type
_entity_poly.pdbx_seq_one_letter_code
_entity_poly.pdbx_strand_id
1 'polypeptide(L)'
;MHTDIYPNTNIPACIRQYGLWDEFKNPSKAEAWGLVMKEICNVGGNYGIPKIKQRAVQKAVEILGWANICQTENQEATRAHFFQIYESLVNREKQEILACETLGEA
;
A
#
# COMPACT_ATOMS: atom_id res chain seq x y z
N MET A 1 -4.66 -38.47 -27.41
CA MET A 1 -5.46 -37.25 -27.65
C MET A 1 -5.41 -36.43 -26.36
N HIS A 2 -4.32 -35.67 -26.19
CA HIS A 2 -4.12 -34.79 -25.04
C HIS A 2 -4.75 -33.46 -25.44
N THR A 3 -5.83 -33.05 -24.79
CA THR A 3 -6.45 -31.74 -25.05
C THR A 3 -5.45 -30.67 -24.64
N ASP A 4 -4.99 -29.87 -25.59
CA ASP A 4 -4.18 -28.69 -25.35
C ASP A 4 -4.91 -27.78 -24.36
N ILE A 5 -4.41 -27.77 -23.12
CA ILE A 5 -4.81 -26.85 -22.08
C ILE A 5 -4.16 -25.50 -22.46
N TYR A 6 -4.81 -24.82 -23.43
CA TYR A 6 -4.57 -23.48 -23.98
C TYR A 6 -3.54 -23.32 -25.13
N PRO A 7 -4.01 -23.31 -26.40
CA PRO A 7 -3.30 -22.63 -27.46
C PRO A 7 -3.52 -21.11 -27.34
N ASN A 8 -2.44 -20.33 -27.38
CA ASN A 8 -2.44 -18.86 -27.48
C ASN A 8 -2.97 -18.06 -26.26
N THR A 9 -2.60 -18.42 -25.02
CA THR A 9 -2.80 -17.53 -23.87
C THR A 9 -1.45 -17.01 -23.38
N ASN A 10 -1.18 -15.74 -23.66
CA ASN A 10 -0.05 -15.00 -23.13
C ASN A 10 -0.29 -14.87 -21.60
N ILE A 11 0.13 -15.86 -20.82
CA ILE A 11 0.01 -15.91 -19.34
C ILE A 11 0.49 -14.58 -18.68
N PRO A 12 1.57 -13.93 -19.17
CA PRO A 12 1.92 -12.57 -18.73
C PRO A 12 0.80 -11.52 -18.89
N ALA A 13 -0.05 -11.63 -19.91
CA ALA A 13 -1.19 -10.75 -20.14
C ALA A 13 -2.35 -11.00 -19.15
N CYS A 14 -2.63 -12.26 -18.79
CA CYS A 14 -3.60 -12.56 -17.73
C CYS A 14 -3.14 -12.04 -16.37
N ILE A 15 -1.84 -12.15 -16.04
CA ILE A 15 -1.27 -11.56 -14.81
C ILE A 15 -1.45 -10.03 -14.80
N ARG A 16 -1.27 -9.35 -15.95
CA ARG A 16 -1.56 -7.92 -16.09
C ARG A 16 -3.04 -7.58 -15.89
N GLN A 17 -3.96 -8.44 -16.31
CA GLN A 17 -5.41 -8.21 -16.21
C GLN A 17 -5.95 -8.30 -14.77
N TYR A 18 -5.31 -9.09 -13.88
CA TYR A 18 -5.66 -9.13 -12.45
C TYR A 18 -5.06 -7.99 -11.63
N GLY A 19 -4.04 -7.28 -12.12
CA GLY A 19 -3.42 -6.14 -11.44
C GLY A 19 -4.31 -4.88 -11.32
N LEU A 20 -5.49 -4.89 -11.93
CA LEU A 20 -6.43 -3.77 -11.95
C LEU A 20 -7.40 -3.75 -10.75
N TRP A 21 -7.48 -4.82 -9.95
CA TRP A 21 -8.35 -4.89 -8.76
C TRP A 21 -7.65 -4.40 -7.47
N ASP A 22 -6.35 -4.10 -7.53
CA ASP A 22 -5.54 -3.66 -6.38
C ASP A 22 -5.74 -2.17 -6.04
N GLU A 23 -6.27 -1.38 -7.00
CA GLU A 23 -6.31 0.08 -6.88
C GLU A 23 -7.30 0.60 -5.82
N PHE A 24 -8.22 -0.25 -5.33
CA PHE A 24 -9.25 0.08 -4.34
C PHE A 24 -9.12 -0.66 -3.00
N LYS A 25 -8.13 -1.54 -2.83
CA LYS A 25 -7.92 -2.27 -1.58
C LYS A 25 -6.96 -1.49 -0.68
N ASN A 26 -7.24 -1.39 0.62
CA ASN A 26 -6.19 -0.97 1.56
C ASN A 26 -5.09 -2.04 1.51
N PRO A 27 -3.86 -1.72 1.04
CA PRO A 27 -2.80 -2.69 0.91
C PRO A 27 -2.42 -3.24 2.29
N SER A 28 -1.89 -4.46 2.34
CA SER A 28 -1.24 -4.96 3.55
C SER A 28 -0.10 -4.01 3.96
N LYS A 29 0.24 -3.95 5.25
CA LYS A 29 1.35 -3.12 5.75
C LYS A 29 2.65 -3.30 4.96
N ALA A 30 2.94 -4.54 4.53
CA ALA A 30 4.11 -4.85 3.72
C ALA A 30 4.01 -4.30 2.28
N GLU A 31 2.83 -4.39 1.67
CA GLU A 31 2.55 -3.86 0.33
C GLU A 31 2.59 -2.32 0.35
N ALA A 32 2.01 -1.71 1.38
CA ALA A 32 2.08 -0.28 1.64
C ALA A 32 3.53 0.23 1.69
N TRP A 33 4.41 -0.49 2.41
CA TRP A 33 5.84 -0.16 2.44
C TRP A 33 6.52 -0.35 1.09
N GLY A 34 6.16 -1.38 0.33
CA GLY A 34 6.64 -1.59 -1.03
C GLY A 34 6.30 -0.43 -1.97
N LEU A 35 5.11 0.15 -1.83
CA LEU A 35 4.70 1.34 -2.58
C LEU A 35 5.54 2.57 -2.22
N VAL A 36 5.84 2.76 -0.93
CA VAL A 36 6.73 3.84 -0.46
C VAL A 36 8.12 3.68 -1.07
N MET A 37 8.71 2.49 -1.00
CA MET A 37 10.03 2.20 -1.58
C MET A 37 10.06 2.41 -3.09
N LYS A 38 9.00 2.01 -3.79
CA LYS A 38 8.85 2.24 -5.23
C LYS A 38 8.81 3.73 -5.56
N GLU A 39 8.08 4.52 -4.78
CA GLU A 39 8.04 5.98 -4.96
C GLU A 39 9.38 6.64 -4.63
N ILE A 40 10.11 6.18 -3.61
CA ILE A 40 11.48 6.67 -3.33
C ILE A 40 12.38 6.45 -4.53
N CYS A 41 12.32 5.27 -5.14
CA CYS A 41 13.08 4.93 -6.35
C CYS A 41 12.65 5.76 -7.57
N ASN A 42 11.34 6.02 -7.73
CA ASN A 42 10.78 6.77 -8.86
C ASN A 42 11.07 8.27 -8.78
N VAL A 43 10.98 8.85 -7.58
CA VAL A 43 11.18 10.29 -7.33
C VAL A 43 12.67 10.67 -7.26
N GLY A 44 13.55 9.69 -6.97
CA GLY A 44 15.00 9.91 -7.00
C GLY A 44 15.54 10.71 -5.80
N GLY A 45 14.79 10.85 -4.71
CA GLY A 45 15.30 11.39 -3.44
C GLY A 45 14.38 12.34 -2.67
N ASN A 46 15.00 13.14 -1.78
CA ASN A 46 14.37 13.97 -0.74
C ASN A 46 13.56 15.18 -1.27
N TYR A 47 13.66 15.52 -2.56
CA TYR A 47 13.14 16.78 -3.12
C TYR A 47 11.80 16.65 -3.84
N GLY A 48 11.25 15.45 -3.99
CA GLY A 48 9.96 15.26 -4.64
C GLY A 48 8.82 14.96 -3.68
N ILE A 49 7.61 15.33 -4.10
CA ILE A 49 6.37 15.05 -3.38
C ILE A 49 5.93 13.64 -3.76
N PRO A 50 5.84 12.68 -2.82
CA PRO A 50 5.43 11.32 -3.12
C PRO A 50 4.00 11.29 -3.66
N LYS A 51 3.79 10.70 -4.84
CA LYS A 51 2.45 10.59 -5.46
C LYS A 51 1.81 9.26 -5.12
N ILE A 52 1.59 9.06 -3.82
CA ILE A 52 0.95 7.83 -3.32
C ILE A 52 -0.58 7.98 -3.45
N LYS A 53 -1.21 7.03 -4.14
CA LYS A 53 -2.67 7.04 -4.37
C LYS A 53 -3.46 6.72 -3.10
N GLN A 54 -2.90 5.90 -2.22
CA GLN A 54 -3.56 5.42 -1.01
C GLN A 54 -3.41 6.42 0.15
N ARG A 55 -4.54 6.97 0.62
CA ARG A 55 -4.57 7.98 1.69
C ARG A 55 -3.94 7.51 3.00
N ALA A 56 -4.19 6.27 3.42
CA ALA A 56 -3.63 5.73 4.66
C ALA A 56 -2.09 5.65 4.61
N VAL A 57 -1.54 5.30 3.44
CA VAL A 57 -0.10 5.21 3.22
C VAL A 57 0.51 6.62 3.18
N GLN A 58 -0.13 7.55 2.48
CA GLN A 58 0.29 8.95 2.42
C GLN A 58 0.35 9.59 3.82
N LYS A 59 -0.69 9.41 4.65
CA LYS A 59 -0.72 9.91 6.03
C LYS A 59 0.39 9.29 6.89
N ALA A 60 0.62 7.98 6.76
CA ALA A 60 1.69 7.32 7.51
C ALA A 60 3.08 7.88 7.14
N VAL A 61 3.31 8.15 5.85
CA VAL A 61 4.55 8.77 5.34
C VAL A 61 4.69 10.22 5.80
N GLU A 62 3.61 10.98 5.82
CA GLU A 62 3.60 12.37 6.30
C GLU A 62 3.93 12.45 7.79
N ILE A 63 3.33 11.57 8.61
CA ILE A 63 3.59 11.48 10.06
C ILE A 63 5.04 11.09 10.33
N LEU A 64 5.58 10.13 9.58
CA LEU A 64 6.94 9.64 9.79
C LEU A 64 8.00 10.59 9.19
N GLY A 65 7.59 11.41 8.22
CA GLY A 65 8.41 12.41 7.54
C GLY A 65 9.17 11.81 6.36
N TRP A 66 8.78 12.20 5.13
CA TRP A 66 9.44 11.74 3.89
C TRP A 66 10.96 11.93 3.91
N ALA A 67 11.42 13.08 4.40
CA ALA A 67 12.85 13.38 4.50
C ALA A 67 13.58 12.42 5.45
N ASN A 68 12.95 12.03 6.55
CA ASN A 68 13.50 11.10 7.52
C ASN A 68 13.62 9.67 6.92
N ILE A 69 12.64 9.26 6.10
CA ILE A 69 12.69 7.99 5.37
C ILE A 69 13.83 7.98 4.37
N CYS A 70 14.00 9.06 3.60
CA CYS A 70 15.04 9.16 2.59
C CYS A 70 16.46 9.26 3.17
N GLN A 71 16.63 9.85 4.36
CA GLN A 71 17.94 10.07 4.99
C GLN A 71 18.34 8.98 5.99
N THR A 72 17.39 8.13 6.38
CA THR A 72 17.61 7.01 7.28
C THR A 72 18.56 5.98 6.65
N GLU A 73 19.60 5.60 7.39
CA GLU A 73 20.43 4.43 7.06
C GLU A 73 19.78 3.13 7.57
N ASN A 74 19.02 3.20 8.66
CA ASN A 74 18.37 2.03 9.27
C ASN A 74 16.94 1.83 8.75
N GLN A 75 16.83 1.21 7.57
CA GLN A 75 15.54 0.94 6.94
C GLN A 75 14.63 0.01 7.75
N GLU A 76 15.19 -0.88 8.57
CA GLU A 76 14.40 -1.82 9.38
C GLU A 76 13.66 -1.12 10.52
N ALA A 77 14.33 -0.20 11.23
CA ALA A 77 13.71 0.60 12.27
C ALA A 77 12.59 1.48 11.70
N THR A 78 12.86 2.16 10.59
CA THR A 78 11.88 3.02 9.92
C THR A 78 10.69 2.24 9.39
N ARG A 79 10.92 1.03 8.86
CA ARG A 79 9.85 0.10 8.48
C ARG A 79 8.99 -0.32 9.67
N ALA A 80 9.58 -0.60 10.83
CA ALA A 80 8.83 -0.97 12.04
C ALA A 80 7.95 0.18 12.53
N HIS A 81 8.49 1.40 12.58
CA HIS A 81 7.71 2.61 12.92
C HIS A 81 6.58 2.86 11.92
N PHE A 82 6.86 2.69 10.63
CA PHE A 82 5.84 2.80 9.59
C PHE A 82 4.70 1.78 9.79
N PHE A 83 5.02 0.52 10.11
CA PHE A 83 4.00 -0.50 10.37
C PHE A 83 3.10 -0.15 11.55
N GLN A 84 3.67 0.36 12.64
CA GLN A 84 2.89 0.76 13.82
C GLN A 84 1.92 1.90 13.50
N ILE A 85 2.40 2.94 12.81
CA ILE A 85 1.57 4.08 12.42
C ILE A 85 0.47 3.64 11.45
N TYR A 86 0.83 2.86 10.44
CA TYR A 86 -0.11 2.37 9.43
C TYR A 86 -1.20 1.48 10.04
N GLU A 87 -0.84 0.55 10.93
CA GLU A 87 -1.82 -0.28 11.64
C GLU A 87 -2.78 0.56 12.48
N SER A 88 -2.30 1.57 13.19
CA SER A 88 -3.15 2.49 13.95
C SER A 88 -4.14 3.24 13.05
N LEU A 89 -3.70 3.70 11.87
CA LEU A 89 -4.56 4.39 10.91
C LEU A 89 -5.62 3.48 10.32
N VAL A 90 -5.24 2.27 9.89
CA VAL A 90 -6.18 1.29 9.33
C VAL A 90 -7.16 0.80 10.39
N ASN A 91 -6.70 0.61 11.63
CA ASN A 91 -7.57 0.20 12.73
C ASN A 91 -8.61 1.27 13.05
N ARG A 92 -8.22 2.55 13.00
CA ARG A 92 -9.14 3.67 13.16
C ARG A 92 -10.19 3.72 12.03
N GLU A 93 -9.76 3.60 10.78
CA GLU A 93 -10.69 3.54 9.63
C GLU A 93 -11.68 2.36 9.76
N LYS A 94 -11.19 1.18 10.18
CA LYS A 94 -12.05 0.02 10.43
C LYS A 94 -13.05 0.26 11.56
N GLN A 95 -12.61 0.86 12.67
CA GLN A 95 -13.49 1.18 13.80
C GLN A 95 -14.55 2.22 13.42
N GLU A 96 -14.22 3.21 12.60
CA GLU A 96 -15.18 4.20 12.10
C GLU A 96 -16.25 3.54 11.21
N ILE A 97 -15.86 2.57 10.37
CA ILE A 97 -16.80 1.79 9.56
C ILE A 97 -17.70 0.92 10.43
N LEU A 98 -17.11 0.17 11.38
CA LEU A 98 -17.84 -0.72 12.29
C LEU A 98 -18.80 0.05 13.21
N ALA A 99 -18.42 1.24 13.68
CA ALA A 99 -19.28 2.09 14.50
C ALA A 99 -20.52 2.61 13.75
N CYS A 100 -20.47 2.68 12.41
CA CYS A 100 -21.61 3.08 11.58
C CYS A 100 -22.67 1.97 11.49
N GLU A 101 -22.28 0.69 11.51
CA GLU A 101 -23.22 -0.44 11.44
C GLU A 101 -24.06 -0.63 12.71
N THR A 102 -23.56 -0.21 13.87
CA THR A 102 -24.24 -0.47 15.15
C THR A 102 -25.32 0.56 15.53
N LEU A 103 -25.55 1.60 14.73
CA LEU A 103 -26.57 2.64 14.99
C LEU A 103 -27.92 2.37 14.30
N GLY A 104 -28.11 1.20 13.68
CA GLY A 104 -29.35 0.78 13.03
C GLY A 104 -30.27 -0.13 13.86
N GLU A 105 -29.88 -0.49 15.09
CA GLU A 105 -30.64 -1.36 15.98
C GLU A 105 -30.94 -0.66 17.32
N ALA A 106 -31.79 0.37 17.30
CA ALA A 106 -32.44 0.91 18.51
C ALA A 106 -33.79 1.56 18.17
#